data_AF-A0A1C1CZV0-F1
#
_entry.id   AF-A0A1C1CZV0-F1
#
_cell.length_a   1.000
_cell.length_b   1.000
_cell.length_c   1.000
_cell.angle_alpha   90.00
_cell.angle_beta   90.00
_cell.angle_gamma   90.00
#
_symmetry.space_group_name_H-M   'P 1'
#
loop_
_entity.id
_entity.type
_entity.pdbx_description
1 polymer ?
#
loop_
_entity_poly.entity_id
_entity_poly.type
_entity_poly.pdbx_seq_one_letter_code
_entity_poly.pdbx_strand_id
1 'polypeptide(L)'
;MASASTPGSEAVHAQLKHLYHTYRHTQHIPSKASFFSPTCMQVCRTIPSYAAVKRDTIIQYLLEAAGFQDVESYERAQSSSTTTASRAAEAPDDEERRSAPVKVKALTGKSYYSIRPLNATEESEVLPEDVVAPLGMTPSQLNELRQTENWVGMRVDLWEDNDNGDSAGAGRLIKVKYWWRQEHVDGELKWLQCLHDIMSIGERDGSEDKEGEVLE
;
A
#
# COMPACT_ATOMS: atom_id res chain seq x y z
N MET A 1 15.34 -26.61 -0.28
CA MET A 1 14.44 -27.23 0.71
C MET A 1 13.24 -26.31 0.85
N ALA A 2 12.04 -26.76 0.48
CA ALA A 2 10.84 -25.98 0.73
C ALA A 2 10.53 -26.08 2.23
N SER A 3 10.57 -24.97 2.95
CA SER A 3 10.07 -24.93 4.33
C SER A 3 8.59 -25.27 4.29
N ALA A 4 8.23 -26.43 4.85
CA ALA A 4 6.84 -26.79 5.04
C ALA A 4 6.23 -25.77 6.02
N SER A 5 5.34 -24.92 5.53
CA SER A 5 4.54 -24.00 6.32
C SER A 5 3.86 -24.79 7.45
N THR A 6 4.06 -24.40 8.70
CA THR A 6 3.32 -25.02 9.81
C THR A 6 1.84 -24.61 9.70
N PRO A 7 0.89 -25.46 10.14
CA PRO A 7 -0.55 -25.18 9.99
C PRO A 7 -0.97 -23.80 10.53
N GLY A 8 -0.29 -23.31 11.59
CA GLY A 8 -0.50 -21.98 12.14
C GLY A 8 -0.11 -20.85 11.18
N SER A 9 1.00 -21.01 10.44
CA SER A 9 1.43 -20.01 9.45
C SER A 9 0.47 -19.91 8.27
N GLU A 10 -0.07 -21.03 7.79
CA GLU A 10 -1.05 -21.02 6.69
C GLU A 10 -2.36 -20.31 7.10
N ALA A 11 -2.85 -20.57 8.31
CA ALA A 11 -4.03 -19.88 8.84
C ALA A 11 -3.81 -18.37 8.97
N VAL A 12 -2.64 -17.95 9.46
CA VAL A 12 -2.26 -16.53 9.52
C VAL A 12 -2.22 -15.92 8.12
N HIS A 13 -1.54 -16.56 7.16
CA HIS A 13 -1.47 -16.05 5.79
C HIS A 13 -2.85 -15.93 5.14
N ALA A 14 -3.74 -16.89 5.34
CA ALA A 14 -5.11 -16.81 4.85
C ALA A 14 -5.88 -15.63 5.46
N GLN A 15 -5.72 -15.41 6.77
CA GLN A 15 -6.31 -14.25 7.45
C GLN A 15 -5.77 -12.93 6.90
N LEU A 16 -4.45 -12.82 6.71
CA LEU A 16 -3.82 -11.60 6.17
C LEU A 16 -4.25 -11.31 4.73
N LYS A 17 -4.41 -12.35 3.89
CA LYS A 17 -4.98 -12.20 2.55
C LYS A 17 -6.39 -11.61 2.60
N HIS A 18 -7.25 -12.14 3.47
CA HIS A 18 -8.61 -11.63 3.65
C HIS A 18 -8.65 -10.18 4.16
N LEU A 19 -7.77 -9.84 5.12
CA LEU A 19 -7.65 -8.48 5.62
C LEU A 19 -7.17 -7.51 4.53
N TYR A 20 -6.16 -7.90 3.74
CA TYR A 20 -5.69 -7.09 2.62
C TYR A 20 -6.78 -6.87 1.58
N HIS A 21 -7.53 -7.93 1.22
CA HIS A 21 -8.67 -7.83 0.31
C HIS A 21 -9.71 -6.83 0.82
N THR A 22 -10.05 -6.88 2.12
CA THR A 22 -11.01 -5.97 2.75
C THR A 22 -10.50 -4.53 2.77
N TYR A 23 -9.23 -4.33 3.11
CA TYR A 23 -8.55 -3.04 3.01
C TYR A 23 -8.61 -2.47 1.59
N ARG A 24 -8.30 -3.29 0.58
CA ARG A 24 -8.27 -2.90 -0.83
C ARG A 24 -9.63 -2.41 -1.32
N HIS A 25 -10.70 -3.08 -0.89
CA HIS A 25 -12.08 -2.80 -1.26
C HIS A 25 -12.78 -1.75 -0.38
N THR A 26 -12.13 -1.30 0.70
CA THR A 26 -12.65 -0.18 1.49
C THR A 26 -12.62 1.09 0.63
N GLN A 27 -13.79 1.57 0.19
CA GLN A 27 -13.91 2.72 -0.71
C GLN A 27 -13.55 4.03 -0.03
N HIS A 28 -13.98 4.19 1.23
CA HIS A 28 -13.73 5.41 1.99
C HIS A 28 -12.25 5.50 2.41
N ILE A 29 -11.50 6.44 1.80
CA ILE A 29 -10.04 6.55 2.01
C ILE A 29 -9.68 6.72 3.50
N PRO A 30 -10.28 7.66 4.26
CA PRO A 30 -9.97 7.78 5.69
C PRO A 30 -10.27 6.51 6.50
N SER A 31 -11.28 5.72 6.11
CA SER A 31 -11.61 4.47 6.80
C SER A 31 -10.57 3.38 6.61
N LYS A 32 -9.69 3.48 5.61
CA LYS A 32 -8.56 2.54 5.46
C LYS A 32 -7.59 2.59 6.65
N ALA A 33 -7.60 3.67 7.43
CA ALA A 33 -6.78 3.82 8.64
C ALA A 33 -7.06 2.75 9.71
N SER A 34 -8.20 2.06 9.66
CA SER A 34 -8.53 0.97 10.59
C SER A 34 -7.71 -0.30 10.36
N PHE A 35 -7.10 -0.46 9.18
CA PHE A 35 -6.22 -1.58 8.84
C PHE A 35 -4.76 -1.31 9.18
N PHE A 36 -4.44 -0.08 9.59
CA PHE A 36 -3.09 0.38 9.86
C PHE A 36 -2.88 0.52 11.36
N SER A 37 -1.73 0.06 11.83
CA SER A 37 -1.25 0.42 13.15
C SER A 37 -1.24 1.95 13.31
N PRO A 38 -1.52 2.50 14.50
CA PRO A 38 -1.29 3.91 14.78
C PRO A 38 0.14 4.36 14.46
N THR A 39 1.12 3.45 14.60
CA THR A 39 2.53 3.68 14.28
C THR A 39 2.94 3.08 12.93
N CYS A 40 1.99 2.84 12.02
CA CYS A 40 2.31 2.29 10.70
C CYS A 40 3.25 3.25 9.95
N MET A 41 4.32 2.67 9.39
CA MET A 41 5.34 3.38 8.63
C MET A 41 5.23 3.06 7.14
N GLN A 42 5.85 3.89 6.30
CA GLN A 42 5.99 3.62 4.87
C GLN A 42 7.38 4.02 4.41
N VAL A 43 7.98 3.19 3.55
CA VAL A 43 9.18 3.50 2.79
C VAL A 43 8.90 3.28 1.30
N CYS A 44 9.61 4.00 0.45
CA CYS A 44 9.55 3.83 -0.98
C CYS A 44 10.96 3.74 -1.54
N ARG A 45 11.34 2.57 -2.04
CA ARG A 45 12.71 2.30 -2.49
C ARG A 45 13.09 3.14 -3.71
N THR A 46 12.14 3.37 -4.61
CA THR A 46 12.36 4.17 -5.82
C THR A 46 12.32 5.68 -5.57
N ILE A 47 11.71 6.12 -4.46
CA ILE A 47 11.57 7.53 -4.09
C ILE A 47 11.69 7.64 -2.57
N PRO A 48 12.91 7.61 -1.99
CA PRO A 48 13.07 7.53 -0.54
C PRO A 48 12.38 8.66 0.24
N SER A 49 12.24 9.85 -0.34
CA SER A 49 11.50 10.97 0.26
C SER A 49 9.99 10.73 0.39
N TYR A 50 9.43 9.75 -0.32
CA TYR A 50 8.04 9.32 -0.20
C TYR A 50 7.90 8.28 0.92
N ALA A 51 8.19 8.72 2.14
CA ALA A 51 8.20 7.91 3.35
C ALA A 51 7.26 8.52 4.41
N ALA A 52 6.75 7.67 5.30
CA ALA A 52 5.87 8.07 6.39
C ALA A 52 6.30 7.42 7.70
N VAL A 53 6.35 8.21 8.78
CA VAL A 53 6.63 7.72 10.15
C VAL A 53 5.36 7.43 10.95
N LYS A 54 4.19 7.75 10.39
CA LYS A 54 2.90 7.56 11.05
C LYS A 54 1.77 7.36 10.04
N ARG A 55 0.72 6.70 10.52
CA ARG A 55 -0.49 6.36 9.78
C ARG A 55 -1.13 7.53 9.04
N ASP A 56 -1.28 8.68 9.70
CA ASP A 56 -2.00 9.81 9.12
C ASP A 56 -1.32 10.35 7.86
N THR A 57 0.02 10.29 7.81
CA THR A 57 0.79 10.66 6.62
C THR A 57 0.55 9.70 5.47
N ILE A 58 0.37 8.40 5.75
CA ILE A 58 0.01 7.40 4.74
C ILE A 58 -1.38 7.68 4.18
N ILE A 59 -2.36 8.01 5.04
CA ILE A 59 -3.72 8.39 4.60
C ILE A 59 -3.68 9.64 3.74
N GLN A 60 -2.90 10.65 4.16
CA GLN A 60 -2.68 11.87 3.39
C GLN A 60 -2.12 11.56 2.00
N TYR A 61 -1.14 10.65 1.89
CA TYR A 61 -0.62 10.20 0.61
C TYR A 61 -1.65 9.48 -0.27
N LEU A 62 -2.56 8.70 0.32
CA LEU A 62 -3.66 8.08 -0.43
C LEU A 62 -4.66 9.11 -0.96
N LEU A 63 -4.95 10.16 -0.17
CA LEU A 63 -5.79 11.28 -0.58
C LEU A 63 -5.15 12.04 -1.74
N GLU A 64 -3.86 12.40 -1.62
CA GLU A 64 -3.11 13.09 -2.66
C GLU A 64 -3.05 12.28 -3.96
N ALA A 65 -2.79 10.98 -3.86
CA ALA A 65 -2.79 10.08 -5.00
C ALA A 65 -4.18 10.03 -5.69
N ALA A 66 -5.26 10.19 -4.92
CA ALA A 66 -6.63 10.28 -5.41
C ALA A 66 -7.05 11.70 -5.85
N GLY A 67 -6.16 12.68 -5.81
CA GLY A 67 -6.42 14.05 -6.25
C GLY A 67 -7.05 14.96 -5.19
N PHE A 68 -7.02 14.57 -3.91
CA PHE A 68 -7.55 15.37 -2.81
C PHE A 68 -6.42 15.96 -1.96
N GLN A 69 -6.61 17.20 -1.51
CA GLN A 69 -5.64 17.89 -0.69
C GLN A 69 -5.62 17.39 0.76
N ASP A 70 -6.79 17.06 1.29
CA ASP A 70 -7.00 16.71 2.69
C ASP A 70 -8.34 15.99 2.86
N VAL A 71 -8.58 15.47 4.08
CA VAL A 71 -9.84 14.78 4.42
C VAL A 71 -11.04 15.68 4.17
N GLU A 72 -10.98 16.97 4.50
CA GLU A 72 -12.11 17.88 4.34
C GLU A 72 -12.51 18.05 2.86
N SER A 73 -11.53 18.25 1.98
CA SER A 73 -11.74 18.34 0.53
C SER A 73 -12.35 17.06 -0.05
N TYR A 74 -11.90 15.90 0.46
CA TYR A 74 -12.42 14.59 0.10
C TYR A 74 -13.88 14.41 0.54
N GLU A 75 -14.19 14.66 1.81
CA GLU A 75 -15.54 14.51 2.37
C GLU A 75 -16.56 15.44 1.68
N ARG A 76 -16.14 16.66 1.33
CA ARG A 76 -16.97 17.63 0.60
C ARG A 76 -17.33 17.11 -0.80
N ALA A 77 -16.38 16.50 -1.50
CA ALA A 77 -16.61 15.91 -2.81
C ALA A 77 -17.52 14.69 -2.73
N GLN A 78 -17.31 13.81 -1.74
CA GLN A 78 -18.16 12.64 -1.50
C GLN A 78 -19.61 13.06 -1.20
N SER A 79 -19.82 14.04 -0.33
CA SER A 79 -21.15 14.54 0.03
C SER A 79 -21.88 15.21 -1.14
N SER A 80 -21.14 15.84 -2.04
CA SER A 80 -21.69 16.51 -3.23
C SER A 80 -22.11 15.51 -4.31
N SER A 81 -21.41 14.38 -4.41
CA SER A 81 -21.71 13.32 -5.40
C SER A 81 -23.07 12.65 -5.17
N THR A 82 -23.57 12.64 -3.94
CA THR A 82 -24.91 12.11 -3.62
C THR A 82 -26.07 13.02 -4.04
N THR A 83 -25.84 14.24 -4.55
CA THR A 83 -26.92 15.19 -4.83
C THR A 83 -27.14 15.52 -6.31
N THR A 84 -26.21 15.27 -7.24
CA THR A 84 -26.50 15.54 -8.68
C THR A 84 -25.60 14.77 -9.63
N ALA A 85 -26.20 13.81 -10.36
CA ALA A 85 -25.64 13.29 -11.60
C ALA A 85 -25.76 14.35 -12.72
N SER A 86 -24.84 15.31 -12.78
CA SER A 86 -24.55 16.09 -14.00
C SER A 86 -23.45 17.15 -13.79
N ARG A 87 -22.21 16.80 -14.12
CA ARG A 87 -21.21 17.56 -14.92
C ARG A 87 -19.82 17.12 -14.50
N ALA A 88 -19.08 16.59 -15.47
CA ALA A 88 -17.64 16.49 -15.42
C ALA A 88 -17.07 17.88 -15.06
N ALA A 89 -16.45 17.97 -13.89
CA ALA A 89 -15.63 19.12 -13.54
C ALA A 89 -14.20 18.75 -13.93
N GLU A 90 -13.72 19.33 -15.04
CA GLU A 90 -12.30 19.48 -15.29
C GLU A 90 -11.72 20.33 -14.16
N ALA A 91 -10.78 19.77 -13.39
CA ALA A 91 -10.06 20.51 -12.38
C ALA A 91 -9.03 21.42 -13.04
N PRO A 92 -8.84 22.66 -12.57
CA PRO A 92 -7.83 23.56 -13.11
C PRO A 92 -6.42 23.11 -12.68
N ASP A 93 -5.49 23.16 -13.63
CA ASP A 93 -4.05 22.96 -13.42
C ASP A 93 -3.49 24.11 -12.57
N ASP A 94 -3.45 23.95 -11.24
CA ASP A 94 -2.66 24.80 -10.34
C ASP A 94 -1.33 24.09 -10.00
N GLU A 95 -0.33 24.34 -10.84
CA GLU A 95 1.08 23.98 -10.63
C GLU A 95 1.73 24.87 -9.56
N GLU A 96 1.46 24.69 -8.26
CA GLU A 96 2.38 25.19 -7.22
C GLU A 96 2.21 24.61 -5.81
N ARG A 97 1.84 23.33 -5.65
CA ARG A 97 1.64 22.79 -4.29
C ARG A 97 2.10 21.36 -4.17
N ARG A 98 3.11 21.14 -3.30
CA ARG A 98 3.80 19.86 -2.97
C ARG A 98 2.90 18.65 -3.22
N SER A 99 2.85 18.23 -4.46
CA SER A 99 2.06 17.09 -4.89
C SER A 99 2.87 15.85 -4.53
N ALA A 100 2.21 14.73 -4.25
CA ALA A 100 2.88 13.44 -4.32
C ALA A 100 3.73 13.41 -5.61
N PRO A 101 4.96 12.85 -5.59
CA PRO A 101 5.82 12.84 -6.77
C PRO A 101 4.99 12.38 -7.97
N VAL A 102 5.06 13.04 -9.13
CA VAL A 102 4.15 12.81 -10.29
C VAL A 102 3.97 11.31 -10.62
N LYS A 103 4.97 10.49 -10.30
CA LYS A 103 4.96 9.02 -10.38
C LYS A 103 3.94 8.30 -9.48
N VAL A 104 3.36 8.97 -8.48
CA VAL A 104 2.50 8.41 -7.44
C VAL A 104 1.07 8.94 -7.59
N LYS A 105 0.38 8.51 -8.64
CA LYS A 105 -1.08 8.65 -8.75
C LYS A 105 -1.79 7.43 -8.18
N ALA A 106 -3.06 7.53 -7.85
CA ALA A 106 -3.89 6.35 -7.61
C ALA A 106 -4.09 5.58 -8.93
N LEU A 107 -4.39 4.29 -8.83
CA LEU A 107 -4.91 3.54 -9.96
C LEU A 107 -6.35 4.03 -10.20
N THR A 108 -6.63 4.57 -11.39
CA THR A 108 -7.91 5.18 -11.77
C THR A 108 -8.80 4.24 -12.58
N GLY A 109 -8.24 3.11 -13.05
CA GLY A 109 -8.95 2.11 -13.85
C GLY A 109 -9.28 0.82 -13.10
N LYS A 110 -9.76 -0.15 -13.88
CA LYS A 110 -9.87 -1.53 -13.44
C LYS A 110 -8.46 -2.02 -13.10
N SER A 111 -8.27 -2.35 -11.83
CA SER A 111 -6.99 -2.71 -11.28
C SER A 111 -7.09 -4.09 -10.64
N TYR A 112 -5.99 -4.82 -10.72
CA TYR A 112 -5.84 -6.15 -10.18
C TYR A 112 -4.69 -6.17 -9.20
N TYR A 113 -4.62 -7.22 -8.41
CA TYR A 113 -3.50 -7.48 -7.55
C TYR A 113 -3.28 -8.97 -7.36
N SER A 114 -2.06 -9.33 -7.02
CA SER A 114 -1.73 -10.66 -6.51
C SER A 114 -1.21 -10.52 -5.08
N ILE A 115 -1.51 -11.51 -4.23
CA ILE A 115 -1.03 -11.51 -2.84
C ILE A 115 -0.53 -12.89 -2.40
N ARG A 116 0.67 -12.91 -1.82
CA ARG A 116 1.29 -14.12 -1.29
C ARG A 116 2.15 -13.82 -0.06
N PRO A 117 2.48 -14.82 0.78
CA PRO A 117 3.51 -14.67 1.80
C PRO A 117 4.86 -14.31 1.17
N LEU A 118 5.73 -13.60 1.91
CA LEU A 118 7.12 -13.44 1.51
C LEU A 118 7.83 -14.80 1.47
N ASN A 119 8.74 -14.97 0.51
CA ASN A 119 9.68 -16.08 0.58
C ASN A 119 10.84 -15.75 1.54
N ALA A 120 11.65 -16.76 1.90
CA ALA A 120 12.74 -16.59 2.87
C ALA A 120 13.76 -15.50 2.48
N THR A 121 14.03 -15.32 1.17
CA THR A 121 14.95 -14.28 0.68
C THR A 121 14.33 -12.90 0.85
N GLU A 122 13.06 -12.75 0.49
CA GLU A 122 12.34 -11.47 0.65
C GLU A 122 12.14 -11.11 2.12
N GLU A 123 11.90 -12.10 2.98
CA GLU A 123 11.69 -11.90 4.41
C GLU A 123 12.98 -11.55 5.13
N SER A 124 14.12 -12.14 4.74
CA SER A 124 15.43 -11.83 5.34
C SER A 124 16.11 -10.59 4.75
N GLU A 125 15.54 -9.99 3.70
CA GLU A 125 16.10 -8.79 3.09
C GLU A 125 16.20 -7.63 4.09
N VAL A 126 17.35 -6.96 4.09
CA VAL A 126 17.61 -5.73 4.87
C VAL A 126 17.53 -4.54 3.92
N LEU A 127 16.73 -3.55 4.29
CA LEU A 127 16.55 -2.34 3.48
C LEU A 127 17.83 -1.47 3.48
N PRO A 128 18.16 -0.80 2.36
CA PRO A 128 19.26 0.15 2.29
C PRO A 128 19.11 1.34 3.25
N GLU A 129 20.23 1.95 3.65
CA GLU A 129 20.27 3.09 4.57
C GLU A 129 19.45 4.28 4.06
N ASP A 130 19.56 4.62 2.78
CA ASP A 130 18.87 5.75 2.16
C ASP A 130 17.34 5.57 2.15
N VAL A 131 16.86 4.33 2.11
CA VAL A 131 15.43 3.98 2.16
C VAL A 131 14.87 4.10 3.59
N VAL A 132 15.68 3.77 4.60
CA VAL A 132 15.24 3.76 6.01
C VAL A 132 15.49 5.09 6.72
N ALA A 133 16.51 5.86 6.29
CA ALA A 133 16.87 7.14 6.90
C ALA A 133 15.70 8.15 7.05
N PRO A 134 14.75 8.27 6.09
CA PRO A 134 13.56 9.12 6.24
C PRO A 134 12.65 8.74 7.42
N LEU A 135 12.74 7.50 7.92
CA LEU A 135 12.03 7.08 9.13
C LEU A 135 12.72 7.53 10.42
N GLY A 136 13.92 8.10 10.35
CA GLY A 136 14.75 8.41 11.51
C GLY A 136 15.33 7.15 12.17
N MET A 137 15.47 6.06 11.43
CA MET A 137 16.00 4.78 11.88
C MET A 137 17.17 4.32 10.99
N THR A 138 17.94 3.37 11.49
CA THR A 138 18.90 2.58 10.70
C THR A 138 18.28 1.26 10.24
N PRO A 139 18.79 0.62 9.18
CA PRO A 139 18.35 -0.71 8.75
C PRO A 139 18.39 -1.76 9.86
N SER A 140 19.40 -1.71 10.73
CA SER A 140 19.54 -2.61 11.87
C SER A 140 18.41 -2.42 12.89
N GLN A 141 18.05 -1.18 13.22
CA GLN A 141 16.94 -0.89 14.13
C GLN A 141 15.59 -1.36 13.55
N LEU A 142 15.35 -1.14 12.25
CA LEU A 142 14.13 -1.60 11.62
C LEU A 142 14.03 -3.14 11.60
N ASN A 143 15.15 -3.82 11.35
CA ASN A 143 15.20 -5.28 11.40
C ASN A 143 15.00 -5.82 12.82
N GLU A 144 15.58 -5.17 13.84
CA GLU A 144 15.36 -5.52 15.24
C GLU A 144 13.90 -5.35 15.65
N LEU A 145 13.25 -4.26 15.22
CA LEU A 145 11.83 -4.02 15.46
C LEU A 145 10.97 -5.13 14.85
N ARG A 146 11.23 -5.47 13.59
CA ARG A 146 10.55 -6.54 12.85
C ARG A 146 10.61 -7.88 13.58
N GLN A 147 11.78 -8.22 14.13
CA GLN A 147 12.00 -9.47 14.87
C GLN A 147 11.32 -9.44 16.25
N THR A 148 11.50 -8.35 17.00
CA THR A 148 10.99 -8.22 18.38
C THR A 148 9.47 -8.22 18.42
N GLU A 149 8.83 -7.63 17.42
CA GLU A 149 7.37 -7.53 17.33
C GLU A 149 6.74 -8.62 16.45
N ASN A 150 7.51 -9.62 16.02
CA ASN A 150 7.04 -10.78 15.26
C ASN A 150 6.23 -10.41 14.01
N TRP A 151 6.76 -9.53 13.17
CA TRP A 151 6.04 -9.13 11.96
C TRP A 151 5.95 -10.27 10.95
N VAL A 152 4.84 -10.31 10.22
CA VAL A 152 4.59 -11.23 9.12
C VAL A 152 4.47 -10.45 7.82
N GLY A 153 5.26 -10.80 6.82
CA GLY A 153 5.31 -10.12 5.53
C GLY A 153 4.40 -10.75 4.48
N MET A 154 3.69 -9.91 3.73
CA MET A 154 2.93 -10.29 2.52
C MET A 154 3.46 -9.50 1.32
N ARG A 155 3.74 -10.19 0.22
CA ARG A 155 4.04 -9.59 -1.07
C ARG A 155 2.73 -9.26 -1.77
N VAL A 156 2.63 -8.03 -2.27
CA VAL A 156 1.54 -7.60 -3.15
C VAL A 156 2.11 -6.92 -4.38
N ASP A 157 1.67 -7.37 -5.54
CA ASP A 157 1.89 -6.68 -6.81
C ASP A 157 0.52 -6.15 -7.28
N LEU A 158 0.41 -4.85 -7.55
CA LEU A 158 -0.81 -4.18 -8.01
C LEU A 158 -0.61 -3.63 -9.42
N TRP A 159 -1.58 -3.80 -10.31
CA TRP A 159 -1.50 -3.26 -11.66
C TRP A 159 -2.85 -2.85 -12.22
N GLU A 160 -2.82 -2.08 -13.31
CA GLU A 160 -4.01 -1.74 -14.11
C GLU A 160 -4.04 -2.53 -15.41
N ASP A 161 -5.25 -2.86 -15.86
CA ASP A 161 -5.45 -3.20 -17.26
C ASP A 161 -5.52 -1.92 -18.08
N ASN A 162 -4.67 -1.85 -19.11
CA ASN A 162 -4.75 -0.83 -20.15
C ASN A 162 -5.60 -1.29 -21.34
N ASP A 163 -6.54 -2.22 -21.14
CA ASP A 163 -7.40 -2.77 -22.21
C ASP A 163 -8.34 -1.73 -22.87
N ASN A 164 -8.27 -0.46 -22.47
CA ASN A 164 -8.99 0.66 -23.10
C ASN A 164 -8.42 1.10 -24.47
N GLY A 165 -7.81 0.20 -25.24
CA GLY A 165 -7.52 0.40 -26.67
C GLY A 165 -6.39 1.37 -27.01
N ASP A 166 -5.95 2.22 -26.09
CA ASP A 166 -4.78 3.08 -26.30
C ASP A 166 -3.49 2.31 -25.99
N SER A 167 -2.93 1.73 -27.03
CA SER A 167 -1.69 0.94 -27.05
C SER A 167 -0.41 1.75 -26.72
N ALA A 168 -0.52 2.89 -26.04
CA ALA A 168 0.57 3.86 -25.91
C ALA A 168 1.36 3.76 -24.59
N GLY A 169 1.05 2.82 -23.70
CA GLY A 169 1.86 2.60 -22.51
C GLY A 169 1.63 1.23 -21.89
N ALA A 170 2.71 0.56 -21.50
CA ALA A 170 2.62 -0.58 -20.59
C ALA A 170 1.89 -0.10 -19.32
N GLY A 171 0.82 -0.79 -18.91
CA GLY A 171 0.02 -0.41 -17.74
C GLY A 171 0.90 -0.21 -16.49
N ARG A 172 0.36 0.41 -15.44
CA ARG A 172 1.15 0.66 -14.23
C ARG A 172 1.28 -0.61 -13.39
N LEU A 173 2.43 -0.78 -12.74
CA LEU A 173 2.73 -1.82 -11.77
C LEU A 173 3.37 -1.22 -10.51
N ILE A 174 2.83 -1.61 -9.35
CA ILE A 174 3.32 -1.24 -8.03
C ILE A 174 3.61 -2.52 -7.25
N LYS A 175 4.83 -2.66 -6.75
CA LYS A 175 5.25 -3.83 -5.96
C LYS A 175 5.48 -3.40 -4.53
N VAL A 176 4.85 -4.08 -3.57
CA VAL A 176 4.86 -3.69 -2.16
C VAL A 176 5.04 -4.92 -1.27
N LYS A 177 5.85 -4.80 -0.22
CA LYS A 177 5.79 -5.70 0.93
C LYS A 177 4.99 -5.03 2.03
N TYR A 178 3.85 -5.61 2.38
CA TYR A 178 3.07 -5.21 3.54
C TYR A 178 3.49 -6.06 4.73
N TRP A 179 4.00 -5.43 5.77
CA TRP A 179 4.31 -6.08 7.03
C TRP A 179 3.15 -5.89 8.00
N TRP A 180 2.82 -6.97 8.69
CA TRP A 180 1.71 -7.04 9.62
C TRP A 180 2.21 -7.46 10.99
N ARG A 181 1.59 -6.95 12.05
CA ARG A 181 1.81 -7.46 13.42
C ARG A 181 0.49 -7.51 14.17
N GLN A 182 0.45 -8.30 15.23
CA GLN A 182 -0.70 -8.31 16.14
C GLN A 182 -0.59 -7.17 17.15
N GLU A 183 -1.67 -6.43 17.32
CA GLU A 183 -1.78 -5.33 18.29
C GLU A 183 -3.09 -5.42 19.06
N HIS A 184 -3.07 -5.02 20.33
CA HIS A 184 -4.30 -4.85 21.09
C HIS A 184 -4.90 -3.49 20.79
N VAL A 185 -6.08 -3.48 20.16
CA VAL A 185 -6.85 -2.27 19.87
C VAL A 185 -8.26 -2.46 20.41
N ASP A 186 -8.69 -1.52 21.25
CA ASP A 186 -10.01 -1.55 21.92
C ASP A 186 -10.29 -2.84 22.68
N GLY A 187 -9.25 -3.42 23.29
CA GLY A 187 -9.34 -4.66 24.07
C GLY A 187 -9.32 -5.95 23.23
N GLU A 188 -9.21 -5.86 21.91
CA GLU A 188 -9.14 -7.01 21.01
C GLU A 188 -7.77 -7.11 20.35
N LEU A 189 -7.25 -8.33 20.21
CA LEU A 189 -6.03 -8.60 19.45
C LEU A 189 -6.35 -8.62 17.95
N LYS A 190 -5.77 -7.69 17.18
CA LYS A 190 -6.03 -7.52 15.74
C LYS A 190 -4.72 -7.54 14.95
N TRP A 191 -4.77 -8.05 13.73
CA TRP A 191 -3.68 -7.91 12.77
C TRP A 191 -3.79 -6.56 12.08
N LEU A 192 -2.73 -5.77 12.13
CA LEU A 192 -2.65 -4.45 11.50
C LEU A 192 -1.38 -4.34 10.67
N GLN A 193 -1.46 -3.59 9.56
CA GLN A 193 -0.29 -3.23 8.77
C GLN A 193 0.59 -2.28 9.59
N CYS A 194 1.88 -2.57 9.70
CA CYS A 194 2.84 -1.80 10.48
C CYS A 194 3.98 -1.20 9.63
N LEU A 195 4.26 -1.74 8.45
CA LEU A 195 5.17 -1.14 7.47
C LEU A 195 4.69 -1.42 6.04
N HIS A 196 4.62 -0.37 5.23
CA HIS A 196 4.49 -0.46 3.78
C HIS A 196 5.86 -0.27 3.14
N ASP A 197 6.46 -1.32 2.61
CA ASP A 197 7.72 -1.25 1.84
C ASP A 197 7.40 -1.27 0.35
N ILE A 198 7.25 -0.08 -0.24
CA ILE A 198 7.00 0.10 -1.66
C ILE A 198 8.31 -0.13 -2.41
N MET A 199 8.42 -1.30 -3.04
CA MET A 199 9.63 -1.76 -3.71
C MET A 199 9.85 -1.07 -5.05
N SER A 200 8.77 -0.88 -5.81
CA SER A 200 8.83 -0.21 -7.10
C SER A 200 7.48 0.37 -7.49
N ILE A 201 7.54 1.50 -8.21
CA ILE A 201 6.41 2.10 -8.91
C ILE A 201 6.87 2.34 -10.35
N GLY A 202 6.22 1.72 -11.33
CA GLY A 202 6.64 1.82 -12.72
C GLY A 202 5.67 1.18 -13.70
N GLU A 203 6.17 0.90 -14.90
CA GLU A 203 5.45 0.17 -15.94
C GLU A 203 5.38 -1.33 -15.63
N ARG A 204 4.37 -2.00 -16.18
CA ARG A 204 4.23 -3.47 -16.15
C ARG A 204 5.46 -4.10 -16.80
N ASP A 205 6.06 -5.04 -16.06
CA ASP A 205 7.26 -5.77 -16.46
C ASP A 205 6.96 -7.25 -16.77
N GLY A 206 5.68 -7.66 -16.72
CA GLY A 206 5.22 -9.00 -17.00
C GLY A 206 5.50 -9.99 -15.88
N SER A 207 5.62 -9.53 -14.63
CA SER A 207 5.79 -10.39 -13.45
C SER A 207 4.59 -10.39 -12.49
N GLU A 208 3.64 -9.49 -12.70
CA GLU A 208 2.54 -9.17 -11.80
C GLU A 208 1.59 -10.35 -11.44
N ASP A 209 1.49 -11.35 -12.30
CA ASP A 209 0.58 -12.50 -12.18
C ASP A 209 1.30 -13.84 -11.96
N LYS A 210 2.63 -13.83 -11.82
CA LYS A 210 3.44 -15.06 -11.90
C LYS A 210 3.50 -15.87 -10.61
N GLU A 211 3.30 -15.25 -9.45
CA GLU A 211 3.64 -15.87 -8.17
C GLU A 211 2.48 -15.92 -7.16
N GLY A 212 1.35 -15.28 -7.46
CA GLY A 212 0.20 -15.21 -6.55
C GLY A 212 -1.13 -15.39 -7.26
N GLU A 213 -2.17 -15.63 -6.47
CA GLU A 213 -3.55 -15.63 -6.96
C GLU A 213 -3.90 -14.21 -7.42
N VAL A 214 -4.37 -14.07 -8.66
CA VAL A 214 -4.81 -12.81 -9.24
C VAL A 214 -6.24 -12.52 -8.79
N LEU A 215 -6.43 -11.32 -8.24
CA LEU A 215 -7.68 -10.80 -7.72
C LEU A 215 -7.94 -9.42 -8.31
N GLU A 216 -9.20 -9.02 -8.38
CA GLU A 216 -9.64 -7.67 -8.77
C GLU A 216 -9.79 -6.79 -7.51
#